data_AF-R7BIE8-F1
#
_entry.id   AF-R7BIE8-F1
#
_cell.length_a   1.000
_cell.length_b   1.000
_cell.length_c   1.000
_cell.angle_alpha   90.00
_cell.angle_beta   90.00
_cell.angle_gamma   90.00
#
_symmetry.space_group_name_H-M   'P 1'
#
loop_
_entity.id
_entity.type
_entity.pdbx_description
1 polymer ?
#
loop_
_entity_poly.entity_id
_entity_poly.type
_entity_poly.pdbx_seq_one_letter_code
_entity_poly.pdbx_strand_id
1 'polypeptide(L)'
;MITFDIDNKEYKLEFGFDAAENKDIVQKMFDYMTGAYIYKENGNTITAMSNGAGKMVADYSEVCHMAFYAGCLQHNLVTKAEAKALTRAYITQKRKTDSKYGYYQLFDDIKKCMEDDGFFVLSGLQETIEQMNKSAAEQLNQMQKAKEKK
;
A
#
# COMPACT_ATOMS: atom_id res chain seq x y z
N MET A 1 -13.21 -6.90 -0.86
CA MET A 1 -13.96 -6.02 -1.79
C MET A 1 -14.67 -4.90 -1.05
N ILE A 2 -14.56 -3.65 -1.53
CA ILE A 2 -15.31 -2.47 -1.05
C ILE A 2 -16.33 -2.05 -2.11
N THR A 3 -17.61 -1.90 -1.74
CA THR A 3 -18.66 -1.36 -2.61
C THR A 3 -19.05 0.04 -2.15
N PHE A 4 -19.24 0.98 -3.09
CA PHE A 4 -19.59 2.36 -2.78
C PHE A 4 -20.34 3.06 -3.92
N ASP A 5 -21.20 4.01 -3.56
CA ASP A 5 -22.02 4.77 -4.51
C ASP A 5 -21.57 6.22 -4.61
N ILE A 6 -21.27 6.68 -5.82
CA ILE A 6 -20.99 8.09 -6.14
C ILE A 6 -21.90 8.52 -7.29
N ASP A 7 -22.64 9.61 -7.10
CA ASP A 7 -23.55 10.17 -8.10
C ASP A 7 -24.53 9.14 -8.72
N ASN A 8 -25.15 8.33 -7.85
CA ASN A 8 -26.08 7.25 -8.22
C ASN A 8 -25.47 6.15 -9.10
N LYS A 9 -24.15 6.01 -9.12
CA LYS A 9 -23.45 4.90 -9.75
C LYS A 9 -22.69 4.09 -8.70
N GLU A 10 -22.92 2.78 -8.71
CA GLU A 10 -22.21 1.81 -7.87
C GLU A 10 -20.83 1.53 -8.47
N TYR A 11 -19.82 1.55 -7.60
CA TYR A 11 -18.44 1.18 -7.89
C TYR A 11 -17.98 0.10 -6.92
N LYS A 12 -17.06 -0.74 -7.40
CA LYS A 12 -16.46 -1.83 -6.63
C LYS A 12 -14.94 -1.72 -6.68
N LEU A 13 -14.30 -1.83 -5.52
CA LEU A 13 -12.86 -2.06 -5.40
C LEU A 13 -12.64 -3.52 -5.06
N GLU A 14 -12.01 -4.25 -5.97
CA GLU A 14 -11.52 -5.60 -5.77
C GLU A 14 -10.08 -5.68 -6.24
N PHE A 15 -9.20 -6.19 -5.38
CA PHE A 15 -7.77 -6.29 -5.67
C PHE A 15 -7.39 -7.66 -6.24
N GLY A 16 -8.08 -8.05 -7.32
CA GLY A 16 -7.87 -9.28 -8.09
C GLY A 16 -6.78 -9.17 -9.16
N PHE A 17 -6.95 -9.86 -10.30
CA PHE A 17 -5.95 -9.93 -11.38
C PHE A 17 -5.58 -8.56 -11.94
N ASP A 18 -6.57 -7.72 -12.29
CA ASP A 18 -6.30 -6.39 -12.86
C ASP A 18 -5.47 -5.51 -11.92
N ALA A 19 -5.64 -5.69 -10.60
CA ALA A 19 -4.84 -4.98 -9.60
C ALA A 19 -3.44 -5.61 -9.44
N ALA A 20 -3.34 -6.93 -9.40
CA ALA A 20 -2.06 -7.64 -9.26
C ALA A 20 -1.14 -7.46 -10.48
N GLU A 21 -1.71 -7.26 -11.67
CA GLU A 21 -0.98 -6.95 -12.90
C GLU A 21 -0.58 -5.47 -13.01
N ASN A 22 -1.13 -4.61 -12.14
CA ASN A 22 -0.81 -3.19 -12.11
C ASN A 22 0.53 -2.95 -11.38
N LYS A 23 1.59 -2.79 -12.16
CA LYS A 23 2.96 -2.57 -11.65
C LYS A 23 3.07 -1.40 -10.66
N ASP A 24 2.34 -0.31 -10.88
CA ASP A 24 2.46 0.91 -10.06
C ASP A 24 2.02 0.62 -8.61
N ILE A 25 0.86 -0.03 -8.44
CA ILE A 25 0.34 -0.35 -7.09
C ILE A 25 1.14 -1.46 -6.41
N VAL A 26 1.57 -2.49 -7.15
CA VAL A 26 2.43 -3.55 -6.61
C VAL A 26 3.74 -2.97 -6.08
N GLN A 27 4.39 -2.08 -6.84
CA GLN A 27 5.63 -1.43 -6.40
C GLN A 27 5.41 -0.55 -5.16
N LYS A 28 4.33 0.23 -5.12
CA LYS A 28 4.04 1.09 -3.94
C LYS A 28 3.79 0.27 -2.68
N MET A 29 3.08 -0.86 -2.80
CA MET A 29 2.85 -1.76 -1.67
C MET A 29 4.13 -2.47 -1.24
N PHE A 30 5.00 -2.87 -2.18
CA PHE A 30 6.33 -3.38 -1.87
C PHE A 30 7.16 -2.37 -1.05
N ASP A 31 7.26 -1.13 -1.54
CA ASP A 31 8.02 -0.06 -0.86
C ASP A 31 7.48 0.20 0.56
N TYR A 32 6.16 0.13 0.73
CA TYR A 32 5.50 0.27 2.03
C TYR A 32 5.84 -0.90 2.96
N MET A 33 5.63 -2.14 2.52
CA MET A 33 5.81 -3.32 3.38
C MET A 33 7.27 -3.56 3.77
N THR A 34 8.22 -3.20 2.91
CA THR A 34 9.65 -3.36 3.18
C THR A 34 10.26 -2.19 3.94
N GLY A 35 9.51 -1.10 4.13
CA GLY A 35 10.04 0.14 4.69
C GLY A 35 11.11 0.78 3.80
N ALA A 36 11.06 0.57 2.48
CA ALA A 36 12.02 1.10 1.52
C ALA A 36 12.15 2.64 1.61
N TYR A 37 11.11 3.32 2.09
CA TYR A 37 11.13 4.75 2.40
C TYR A 37 12.22 5.15 3.39
N ILE A 38 12.63 4.26 4.30
CA ILE A 38 13.67 4.49 5.31
C ILE A 38 15.06 4.25 4.71
N TYR A 39 15.23 3.19 3.91
CA TYR A 39 16.53 2.79 3.35
C TYR A 39 17.04 3.72 2.24
N LYS A 40 16.16 4.51 1.63
CA LYS A 40 16.52 5.49 0.58
C LYS A 40 17.10 6.80 1.17
N GLU A 41 17.20 6.92 2.49
CA GLU A 41 17.67 8.14 3.18
C GLU A 41 19.13 8.03 3.65
N ASN A 42 19.91 9.08 3.37
CA ASN A 42 21.27 9.24 3.90
C ASN A 42 21.22 10.02 5.22
N GLY A 43 21.75 9.47 6.33
CA GLY A 43 21.79 10.14 7.62
C GLY A 43 21.95 9.19 8.79
N ASN A 44 21.92 9.71 10.02
CA ASN A 44 21.82 8.83 11.20
C ASN A 44 20.44 8.14 11.24
N THR A 45 20.34 7.02 11.95
CA THR A 45 19.16 6.14 11.95
C THR A 45 17.87 6.87 12.32
N ILE A 46 17.91 7.83 13.25
CA ILE A 46 16.72 8.57 13.70
C ILE A 46 16.22 9.52 12.61
N THR A 47 17.13 10.26 11.96
CA THR A 47 16.78 11.16 10.85
C THR A 47 16.23 10.38 9.65
N ALA A 48 16.85 9.24 9.31
CA ALA A 48 16.37 8.38 8.22
C ALA A 48 14.97 7.82 8.51
N MET A 49 14.69 7.41 9.75
CA MET A 49 13.36 6.96 10.17
C MET A 49 12.32 8.09 10.08
N SER A 50 12.65 9.29 10.56
CA SER A 50 11.74 10.45 10.51
C SER A 50 11.43 10.87 9.07
N ASN A 51 12.45 10.97 8.21
CA ASN A 51 12.28 11.34 6.81
C ASN A 51 11.49 10.26 6.04
N GLY A 52 11.78 8.99 6.30
CA GLY A 52 11.06 7.86 5.72
C GLY A 52 9.57 7.88 6.10
N ALA A 53 9.25 8.12 7.38
CA ALA A 53 7.87 8.27 7.83
C ALA A 53 7.16 9.46 7.17
N GLY A 54 7.85 10.60 7.02
CA GLY A 54 7.32 11.77 6.30
C GLY A 54 7.00 11.47 4.83
N LYS A 55 7.88 10.75 4.12
CA LYS A 55 7.64 10.31 2.74
C LYS A 55 6.46 9.35 2.63
N MET A 56 6.36 8.39 3.55
CA MET A 56 5.23 7.45 3.59
C MET A 56 3.89 8.19 3.76
N VAL A 57 3.83 9.18 4.65
CA VAL A 57 2.64 10.00 4.86
C VAL A 57 2.29 10.82 3.61
N ALA A 58 3.29 11.37 2.92
CA ALA A 58 3.07 12.11 1.68
C ALA A 58 2.50 11.21 0.56
N ASP A 59 2.96 9.96 0.51
CA ASP A 59 2.58 9.00 -0.52
C ASP A 59 1.18 8.40 -0.32
N TYR A 60 0.59 8.45 0.88
CA TYR A 60 -0.75 7.86 1.11
C TYR A 60 -1.80 8.32 0.10
N SER A 61 -1.79 9.62 -0.24
CA SER A 61 -2.75 10.15 -1.20
C SER A 61 -2.57 9.58 -2.60
N GLU A 62 -1.33 9.43 -3.05
CA GLU A 62 -0.97 8.84 -4.34
C GLU A 62 -1.34 7.35 -4.37
N VAL A 63 -0.99 6.60 -3.32
CA VAL A 63 -1.30 5.18 -3.21
C VAL A 63 -2.82 4.95 -3.23
N CYS A 64 -3.60 5.78 -2.52
CA CYS A 64 -5.06 5.68 -2.55
C CYS A 64 -5.62 5.94 -3.96
N HIS A 65 -5.10 6.92 -4.72
CA HIS A 65 -5.56 7.16 -6.09
C HIS A 65 -5.21 5.99 -7.01
N MET A 66 -4.01 5.42 -6.88
CA MET A 66 -3.57 4.26 -7.64
C MET A 66 -4.38 3.01 -7.31
N ALA A 67 -4.67 2.79 -6.04
CA ALA A 67 -5.48 1.67 -5.58
C ALA A 67 -6.94 1.78 -6.05
N PHE A 68 -7.52 2.98 -6.06
CA PHE A 68 -8.85 3.19 -6.66
C PHE A 68 -8.84 2.89 -8.16
N TYR A 69 -7.78 3.29 -8.87
CA TYR A 69 -7.65 2.99 -10.28
C TYR A 69 -7.57 1.47 -10.48
N ALA A 70 -6.58 0.81 -9.89
CA ALA A 70 -6.33 -0.62 -10.04
C ALA A 70 -7.50 -1.48 -9.54
N GLY A 71 -8.04 -1.19 -8.37
CA GLY A 71 -9.13 -1.96 -7.76
C GLY A 71 -10.48 -1.80 -8.45
N CYS A 72 -10.71 -0.70 -9.19
CA CYS A 72 -11.93 -0.57 -9.98
C CYS A 72 -11.91 -1.45 -11.24
N LEU A 73 -10.75 -1.68 -11.86
CA LEU A 73 -10.65 -2.24 -13.21
C LEU A 73 -11.37 -3.58 -13.38
N GLN A 74 -11.42 -4.41 -12.33
CA GLN A 74 -12.07 -5.72 -12.33
C GLN A 74 -13.59 -5.64 -12.62
N HIS A 75 -14.25 -4.55 -12.23
CA HIS A 75 -15.72 -4.40 -12.30
C HIS A 75 -16.16 -3.12 -13.00
N ASN A 76 -15.30 -2.12 -13.05
CA ASN A 76 -15.59 -0.77 -13.50
C ASN A 76 -14.39 -0.21 -14.27
N LEU A 77 -14.54 -0.07 -15.58
CA LEU A 77 -13.56 0.66 -16.38
C LEU A 77 -13.54 2.13 -15.96
N VAL A 78 -12.40 2.56 -15.43
CA VAL A 78 -12.14 3.94 -15.00
C VAL A 78 -10.78 4.37 -15.51
N THR A 79 -10.64 5.64 -15.84
CA THR A 79 -9.35 6.27 -16.10
C THR A 79 -8.66 6.65 -14.79
N LYS A 80 -7.35 6.90 -14.83
CA LYS A 80 -6.61 7.43 -13.65
C LYS A 80 -7.19 8.75 -13.13
N ALA A 81 -7.71 9.60 -14.02
CA ALA A 81 -8.33 10.87 -13.65
C ALA A 81 -9.67 10.67 -12.92
N GLU A 82 -10.50 9.76 -13.42
CA GLU A 82 -11.76 9.38 -12.77
C GLU A 82 -11.50 8.71 -11.42
N ALA A 83 -10.55 7.79 -11.33
CA ALA A 83 -10.17 7.15 -10.07
C ALA A 83 -9.78 8.18 -8.99
N LYS A 84 -8.97 9.19 -9.36
CA LYS A 84 -8.63 10.30 -8.45
C LYS A 84 -9.85 11.10 -8.00
N ALA A 85 -10.80 11.34 -8.90
CA ALA A 85 -12.05 12.01 -8.55
C ALA A 85 -12.91 11.16 -7.61
N LEU A 86 -13.03 9.85 -7.89
CA LEU A 86 -13.74 8.87 -7.06
C LEU A 86 -13.14 8.77 -5.67
N THR A 87 -11.81 8.72 -5.53
CA THR A 87 -11.16 8.72 -4.21
C THR A 87 -11.54 9.94 -3.39
N ARG A 88 -11.53 11.13 -4.00
CA ARG A 88 -11.92 12.38 -3.32
C ARG A 88 -13.39 12.39 -2.94
N ALA A 89 -14.25 11.89 -3.82
CA ALA A 89 -15.69 11.79 -3.56
C ALA A 89 -15.98 10.81 -2.42
N TYR A 90 -15.34 9.64 -2.43
CA TYR A 90 -15.43 8.62 -1.37
C TYR A 90 -15.02 9.18 0.00
N ILE A 91 -13.84 9.81 0.09
CA ILE A 91 -13.39 10.45 1.34
C ILE A 91 -14.38 11.54 1.77
N THR A 92 -14.82 12.40 0.85
CA THR A 92 -15.79 13.46 1.14
C THR A 92 -17.09 12.90 1.72
N GLN A 93 -17.59 11.79 1.17
CA GLN A 93 -18.79 11.12 1.65
C GLN A 93 -18.58 10.52 3.04
N LYS A 94 -17.49 9.77 3.26
CA LYS A 94 -17.15 9.21 4.58
C LYS A 94 -16.98 10.29 5.65
N ARG A 95 -16.45 11.46 5.27
CA ARG A 95 -16.31 12.62 6.16
C ARG A 95 -17.62 13.23 6.65
N LYS A 96 -18.75 12.94 6.00
CA LYS A 96 -20.07 13.35 6.50
C LYS A 96 -20.45 12.62 7.78
N THR A 97 -19.98 11.39 7.97
CA THR A 97 -20.25 10.57 9.16
C THR A 97 -19.06 10.48 10.11
N ASP A 98 -17.83 10.58 9.59
CA ASP A 98 -16.60 10.62 10.39
C ASP A 98 -15.68 11.74 9.90
N SER A 99 -15.70 12.87 10.58
CA SER A 99 -14.93 14.06 10.20
C SER A 99 -13.41 13.86 10.21
N LYS A 100 -12.91 12.81 10.88
CA LYS A 100 -11.48 12.46 10.92
C LYS A 100 -11.05 11.56 9.77
N TYR A 101 -12.00 11.01 9.01
CA TYR A 101 -11.69 10.17 7.87
C TYR A 101 -10.88 10.92 6.81
N GLY A 102 -9.77 10.34 6.39
CA GLY A 102 -8.85 10.90 5.41
C GLY A 102 -8.01 9.81 4.73
N TYR A 103 -6.94 10.22 4.06
CA TYR A 103 -6.10 9.29 3.29
C TYR A 103 -5.44 8.21 4.14
N TYR A 104 -5.14 8.46 5.42
CA TYR A 104 -4.62 7.42 6.31
C TYR A 104 -5.64 6.31 6.53
N GLN A 105 -6.87 6.65 6.94
CA GLN A 105 -7.93 5.66 7.15
C GLN A 105 -8.28 4.94 5.85
N LEU A 106 -8.32 5.66 4.73
CA LEU A 106 -8.57 5.06 3.43
C LEU A 106 -7.46 4.07 3.04
N PHE A 107 -6.19 4.41 3.30
CA PHE A 107 -5.08 3.51 3.04
C PHE A 107 -5.20 2.23 3.86
N ASP A 108 -5.55 2.33 5.15
CA ASP A 108 -5.80 1.16 6.01
C ASP A 108 -6.96 0.30 5.49
N ASP A 109 -8.07 0.92 5.08
CA ASP A 109 -9.22 0.22 4.49
C ASP A 109 -8.84 -0.50 3.18
N ILE A 110 -8.07 0.15 2.31
CA ILE A 110 -7.55 -0.42 1.06
C ILE A 110 -6.62 -1.60 1.37
N LYS A 111 -5.67 -1.44 2.29
CA LYS A 111 -4.73 -2.48 2.66
C LYS A 111 -5.47 -3.71 3.19
N LYS A 112 -6.46 -3.51 4.06
CA LYS A 112 -7.30 -4.60 4.54
C LYS A 112 -8.07 -5.26 3.38
N CYS A 113 -8.64 -4.48 2.47
CA CYS A 113 -9.30 -5.03 1.29
C CYS A 113 -8.34 -5.86 0.42
N MET A 114 -7.09 -5.41 0.23
CA MET A 114 -6.05 -6.16 -0.46
C MET A 114 -5.70 -7.48 0.26
N GLU A 115 -5.64 -7.47 1.60
CA GLU A 115 -5.43 -8.69 2.41
C GLU A 115 -6.59 -9.67 2.21
N ASP A 116 -7.83 -9.18 2.35
CA ASP A 116 -9.05 -9.98 2.23
C ASP A 116 -9.24 -10.54 0.80
N ASP A 117 -8.84 -9.78 -0.23
CA ASP A 117 -8.92 -10.19 -1.64
C ASP A 117 -7.73 -11.08 -2.07
N GLY A 118 -6.75 -11.33 -1.20
CA GLY A 118 -5.58 -12.17 -1.48
C GLY A 118 -4.53 -11.53 -2.40
N PHE A 119 -4.56 -10.20 -2.56
CA PHE A 119 -3.69 -9.44 -3.46
C PHE A 119 -2.20 -9.70 -3.24
N PHE A 120 -1.75 -9.78 -1.97
CA PHE A 120 -0.32 -9.93 -1.66
C PHE A 120 0.25 -11.28 -2.08
N VAL A 121 -0.56 -12.34 -2.02
CA VAL A 121 -0.20 -13.66 -2.56
C VAL A 121 -0.27 -13.63 -4.07
N LEU A 122 -1.37 -13.10 -4.64
CA LEU A 122 -1.58 -13.09 -6.09
C LEU A 122 -0.51 -12.29 -6.84
N SER A 123 -0.02 -11.20 -6.27
CA SER A 123 1.04 -10.35 -6.82
C SER A 123 2.47 -10.89 -6.58
N GLY A 124 2.63 -11.92 -5.75
CA GLY A 124 3.94 -12.45 -5.33
C GLY A 124 4.71 -11.58 -4.33
N LEU A 125 4.07 -10.53 -3.79
CA LEU A 125 4.66 -9.67 -2.77
C LEU A 125 4.94 -10.42 -1.48
N GLN A 126 4.00 -11.27 -1.06
CA GLN A 126 4.13 -12.02 0.19
C GLN A 126 5.36 -12.91 0.18
N GLU A 127 5.52 -13.76 -0.84
CA GLU A 127 6.65 -14.68 -0.97
C GLU A 127 7.98 -13.93 -1.05
N THR A 128 8.02 -12.82 -1.80
CA THR A 128 9.23 -12.00 -1.95
C THR A 128 9.66 -11.43 -0.59
N ILE A 129 8.73 -10.87 0.17
CA ILE A 129 9.01 -10.26 1.48
C ILE A 129 9.40 -11.32 2.50
N GLU A 130 8.73 -12.47 2.51
CA GLU A 130 9.09 -13.59 3.38
C GLU A 130 10.52 -14.09 3.11
N GLN A 131 10.94 -14.19 1.84
CA GLN A 131 12.30 -14.58 1.48
C GLN A 131 13.34 -13.53 1.90
N MET A 132 13.04 -12.24 1.71
CA MET A 132 13.91 -11.15 2.17
C MET A 132 14.11 -11.19 3.69
N ASN A 133 13.03 -11.37 4.45
CA ASN A 133 13.08 -11.45 5.91
C ASN A 133 13.89 -12.66 6.40
N LYS A 134 13.73 -13.82 5.75
CA LYS A 134 14.52 -15.02 6.03
C LYS A 134 16.02 -14.77 5.78
N SER A 135 16.37 -14.19 4.63
CA SER A 135 17.77 -13.89 4.30
C SER A 135 18.41 -12.90 5.29
N ALA A 136 17.68 -11.84 5.68
CA ALA A 136 18.16 -10.88 6.67
C ALA A 136 18.41 -11.51 8.05
N ALA A 137 17.51 -12.38 8.50
CA ALA A 137 17.65 -13.10 9.77
C ALA A 137 18.86 -14.06 9.76
N GLU A 138 19.08 -14.77 8.66
CA GLU A 138 20.24 -15.66 8.49
C GLU A 138 21.56 -14.90 8.54
N GLN A 139 21.65 -13.75 7.86
CA GLN A 139 22.84 -12.89 7.89
C GLN A 139 23.14 -12.37 9.30
N LEU A 140 22.11 -11.94 10.04
CA LEU A 140 22.26 -11.47 11.42
C LEU A 140 22.81 -12.58 12.33
N ASN A 141 22.27 -13.80 12.23
CA ASN A 141 22.72 -14.96 13.00
C ASN A 141 24.17 -15.34 12.69
N GLN A 142 24.61 -15.25 11.43
CA GLN A 142 26.00 -15.50 11.05
C GLN A 142 26.95 -14.45 11.65
N MET A 143 26.57 -13.17 11.64
CA MET A 143 27.36 -12.09 12.24
C MET A 143 27.50 -12.24 13.75
N GLN A 144 26.45 -12.65 14.46
CA GLN A 144 26.48 -12.90 15.91
C GLN A 144 27.42 -14.05 16.26
N LYS A 145 27.29 -15.20 15.58
CA LYS A 145 28.18 -16.36 15.76
C LYS A 145 29.66 -16.03 15.45
N ALA A 146 29.92 -15.11 14.53
CA ALA A 146 31.28 -14.65 14.22
C ALA A 146 31.86 -13.72 15.30
N LYS A 147 31.02 -12.94 16.00
CA LYS A 147 31.42 -12.08 17.12
C LYS A 147 31.68 -12.87 18.40
N GLU A 148 30.92 -13.92 18.67
CA GLU A 148 31.10 -14.79 19.86
C GLU A 148 32.36 -15.68 19.78
N LYS A 149 32.93 -15.84 18.58
CA LYS A 149 34.18 -16.58 18.35
C LYS A 149 35.45 -15.71 18.40
N LYS A 150 35.31 -14.40 18.65
CA LYS A 150 36.41 -13.45 18.85
C LYS A 150 36.50 -13.05 20.31
#